data_AF-A0A9D9S8P4-F1
#
_entry.id   AF-A0A9D9S8P4-F1
#
_cell.length_a   1.000
_cell.length_b   1.000
_cell.length_c   1.000
_cell.angle_alpha   90.00
_cell.angle_beta   90.00
_cell.angle_gamma   90.00
#
_symmetry.space_group_name_H-M   'P 1'
#
loop_
_entity.id
_entity.type
_entity.pdbx_description
1 polymer ?
#
loop_
_entity_poly.entity_id
_entity_poly.type
_entity_poly.pdbx_seq_one_letter_code
_entity_poly.pdbx_strand_id
1 'polypeptide(L)'
;MHNQSKLRLHKSVLRTGVAGAIALALGLSANQAMAKELPEGFVINKENYESIKNDTFEKKTIASMVPEKLEWMIKNYNLTIKLAHSKKIEMDPKYVEWSKKNIGTVKFNPADRTVTGWQAGMLFPAETIKMDDPHAGDKVIWNLRAATYGATMDLRDIAWAFLDAKKGYE
;
A
#
# COMPACT_ATOMS: atom_id res chain seq x y z
N MET A 1 11.87 88.83 24.47
CA MET A 1 12.06 89.54 23.18
C MET A 1 12.27 88.49 22.08
N HIS A 2 11.52 88.61 20.96
CA HIS A 2 11.72 88.01 19.62
C HIS A 2 11.87 86.47 19.52
N ASN A 3 10.90 85.66 19.02
CA ASN A 3 10.16 85.60 17.74
C ASN A 3 10.93 84.96 16.55
N GLN A 4 10.57 83.70 16.25
CA GLN A 4 10.40 83.01 14.94
C GLN A 4 11.62 82.59 14.09
N SER A 5 11.69 81.30 13.70
CA SER A 5 11.20 80.82 12.38
C SER A 5 11.52 79.33 12.04
N LYS A 6 10.43 78.58 11.79
CA LYS A 6 10.16 77.60 10.71
C LYS A 6 11.12 76.44 10.32
N LEU A 7 10.54 75.22 10.44
CA LEU A 7 10.24 74.24 9.37
C LEU A 7 11.33 73.22 8.92
N ARG A 8 11.13 71.92 9.23
CA ARG A 8 10.72 70.85 8.29
C ARG A 8 10.92 69.45 8.89
N LEU A 9 9.85 68.66 8.82
CA LEU A 9 9.80 67.22 9.08
C LEU A 9 10.42 66.49 7.86
N HIS A 10 11.37 65.58 8.05
CA HIS A 10 11.60 64.51 7.07
C HIS A 10 12.05 63.21 7.76
N LYS A 11 11.31 62.15 7.44
CA LYS A 11 11.40 60.77 7.90
C LYS A 11 12.77 60.15 7.64
N SER A 12 13.22 59.28 8.54
CA SER A 12 14.00 58.08 8.19
C SER A 12 14.07 57.13 9.39
N VAL A 13 13.01 56.34 9.55
CA VAL A 13 13.04 55.08 10.31
C VAL A 13 13.88 54.10 9.50
N LEU A 14 15.03 53.67 10.03
CA LEU A 14 15.63 52.36 9.77
C LEU A 14 16.94 52.28 10.56
N ARG A 15 16.98 51.51 11.64
CA ARG A 15 18.17 50.80 12.19
C ARG A 15 17.85 50.23 13.57
N THR A 16 17.11 49.13 13.59
CA THR A 16 17.06 48.22 14.74
C THR A 16 16.67 46.85 14.20
N GLY A 17 17.66 45.99 13.99
CA GLY A 17 17.40 44.70 13.37
C GLY A 17 18.59 43.76 13.33
N VAL A 18 19.36 43.63 14.41
CA VAL A 18 20.29 42.50 14.60
C VAL A 18 20.46 42.22 16.10
N ALA A 19 19.46 41.60 16.75
CA ALA A 19 19.63 41.06 18.11
C ALA A 19 18.67 39.90 18.45
N GLY A 20 18.01 39.28 17.47
CA GLY A 20 16.92 38.32 17.71
C GLY A 20 17.10 36.92 17.11
N ALA A 21 18.27 36.56 16.59
CA ALA A 21 18.41 35.36 15.74
C ALA A 21 19.06 34.13 16.41
N ILE A 22 19.53 34.20 17.67
CA ILE A 22 20.31 33.09 18.28
C ILE A 22 19.47 32.23 19.26
N ALA A 23 18.28 32.66 19.65
CA ALA A 23 17.45 31.90 20.63
C ALA A 23 16.49 30.86 20.02
N LEU A 24 16.38 30.75 18.69
CA LEU A 24 15.44 29.82 18.02
C LEU A 24 16.07 28.51 17.51
N ALA A 25 17.33 28.22 17.81
CA ALA A 25 18.02 27.02 17.32
C ALA A 25 17.94 25.80 18.28
N LEU A 26 17.34 25.92 19.46
CA LEU A 26 17.28 24.83 20.46
C LEU A 26 15.91 24.13 20.57
N GLY A 27 14.93 24.49 19.73
CA GLY A 27 13.56 23.96 19.80
C GLY A 27 13.22 22.80 18.87
N LEU A 28 14.14 22.36 18.01
CA LEU A 28 13.92 21.27 17.04
C LEU A 28 14.64 19.98 17.45
N SER A 29 14.58 19.62 18.74
CA SER A 29 14.62 18.20 19.09
C SER A 29 13.29 17.60 18.64
N ALA A 30 13.21 17.28 17.34
CA ALA A 30 12.16 16.46 16.80
C ALA A 30 12.00 15.27 17.74
N ASN A 31 10.83 15.15 18.38
CA ASN A 31 10.34 13.88 18.85
C ASN A 31 10.34 12.98 17.62
N GLN A 32 11.44 12.25 17.42
CA GLN A 32 11.37 10.98 16.72
C GLN A 32 10.46 10.14 17.62
N ALA A 33 9.15 10.25 17.39
CA ALA A 33 8.20 9.28 17.88
C ALA A 33 8.72 7.96 17.32
N MET A 34 9.46 7.23 18.15
CA MET A 34 9.99 5.93 17.80
C MET A 34 8.76 5.09 17.49
N ALA A 35 8.57 4.78 16.22
CA ALA A 35 7.49 3.92 15.77
C ALA A 35 7.54 2.64 16.60
N LYS A 36 6.45 2.33 17.30
CA LYS A 36 6.39 1.16 18.15
C LYS A 36 6.23 -0.07 17.27
N GLU A 37 6.96 -1.15 17.51
CA GLU A 37 6.67 -2.43 16.88
C GLU A 37 5.42 -3.04 17.54
N LEU A 38 4.37 -3.23 16.75
CA LEU A 38 3.12 -3.86 17.20
C LEU A 38 3.30 -5.39 17.29
N PRO A 39 2.66 -6.05 18.26
CA PRO A 39 2.73 -7.51 18.36
C PRO A 39 1.83 -8.18 17.32
N GLU A 40 2.15 -9.43 16.99
CA GLU A 40 1.22 -10.31 16.28
C GLU A 40 -0.13 -10.39 17.03
N GLY A 41 -1.21 -10.48 16.26
CA GLY A 41 -2.56 -10.57 16.80
C GLY A 41 -3.17 -9.24 17.22
N PHE A 42 -2.42 -8.14 17.18
CA PHE A 42 -2.98 -6.81 17.35
C PHE A 42 -4.09 -6.54 16.31
N VAL A 43 -5.21 -5.98 16.73
CA VAL A 43 -6.37 -5.71 15.87
C VAL A 43 -6.41 -4.23 15.51
N ILE A 44 -6.19 -3.93 14.24
CA ILE A 44 -6.41 -2.61 13.65
C ILE A 44 -7.91 -2.39 13.48
N ASN A 45 -8.41 -1.24 13.93
CA ASN A 45 -9.81 -0.85 13.82
C ASN A 45 -9.92 0.68 13.67
N LYS A 46 -11.16 1.17 13.58
CA LYS A 46 -11.46 2.59 13.42
C LYS A 46 -10.91 3.44 14.57
N GLU A 47 -10.94 2.90 15.79
CA GLU A 47 -10.59 3.62 17.01
C GLU A 47 -9.09 3.84 17.16
N ASN A 48 -8.26 2.93 16.63
CA ASN A 48 -6.81 2.98 16.80
C ASN A 48 -6.01 3.30 15.54
N TYR A 49 -6.59 3.20 14.33
CA TYR A 49 -5.82 3.32 13.08
C TYR A 49 -5.00 4.61 12.99
N GLU A 50 -5.59 5.76 13.34
CA GLU A 50 -4.89 7.06 13.22
C GLU A 50 -3.68 7.20 14.13
N SER A 51 -3.71 6.60 15.33
CA SER A 51 -2.60 6.69 16.29
C SER A 51 -1.48 5.72 15.95
N ILE A 52 -1.79 4.56 15.35
CA ILE A 52 -0.81 3.50 15.06
C ILE A 52 -0.32 3.49 13.61
N LYS A 53 -0.84 4.34 12.72
CA LYS A 53 -0.49 4.28 11.28
C LYS A 53 1.02 4.41 11.01
N ASN A 54 1.75 5.06 11.92
CA ASN A 54 3.21 5.21 11.86
C ASN A 54 3.97 4.15 12.66
N ASP A 55 3.29 3.37 13.50
CA ASP A 55 3.87 2.20 14.17
C ASP A 55 4.23 1.13 13.13
N THR A 56 5.08 0.19 13.53
CA THR A 56 5.63 -0.83 12.63
C THR A 56 5.14 -2.23 12.94
N PHE A 57 5.11 -3.07 11.92
CA PHE A 57 4.99 -4.52 12.02
C PHE A 57 5.83 -5.13 10.90
N GLU A 58 6.73 -6.05 11.23
CA GLU A 58 7.70 -6.62 10.29
C GLU A 58 8.54 -5.55 9.58
N LYS A 59 8.93 -4.50 10.33
CA LYS A 59 9.74 -3.36 9.84
C LYS A 59 9.04 -2.49 8.77
N LYS A 60 7.73 -2.66 8.58
CA LYS A 60 6.89 -1.83 7.71
C LYS A 60 5.91 -1.03 8.55
N THR A 61 5.65 0.22 8.18
CA THR A 61 4.62 1.00 8.88
C THR A 61 3.24 0.43 8.58
N ILE A 62 2.31 0.54 9.54
CA ILE A 62 0.93 0.13 9.33
C ILE A 62 0.32 0.83 8.10
N ALA A 63 0.56 2.13 7.93
CA ALA A 63 0.11 2.88 6.75
C ALA A 63 0.62 2.29 5.43
N SER A 64 1.86 1.79 5.38
CA SER A 64 2.41 1.19 4.14
C SER A 64 1.76 -0.13 3.76
N MET A 65 1.09 -0.80 4.70
CA MET A 65 0.43 -2.09 4.51
C MET A 65 -1.09 -1.98 4.35
N VAL A 66 -1.67 -0.80 4.62
CA VAL A 66 -3.10 -0.54 4.51
C VAL A 66 -3.34 0.41 3.32
N PRO A 67 -3.67 -0.12 2.13
CA PRO A 67 -4.03 0.71 0.99
C PRO A 67 -5.21 1.64 1.32
N GLU A 68 -5.29 2.77 0.63
CA GLU A 68 -6.31 3.81 0.84
C GLU A 68 -7.74 3.24 0.91
N LYS A 69 -8.06 2.26 0.06
CA LYS A 69 -9.40 1.65 0.07
C LYS A 69 -9.68 0.85 1.34
N LEU A 70 -8.69 0.14 1.89
CA LEU A 70 -8.84 -0.55 3.18
C LEU A 70 -8.95 0.45 4.32
N GLU A 71 -8.17 1.53 4.31
CA GLU A 71 -8.32 2.63 5.27
C GLU A 71 -9.75 3.21 5.24
N TRP A 72 -10.29 3.46 4.05
CA TRP A 72 -11.67 3.92 3.89
C TRP A 72 -12.69 2.91 4.46
N MET A 73 -12.45 1.61 4.28
CA MET A 73 -13.30 0.56 4.87
C MET A 73 -13.17 0.49 6.40
N ILE A 74 -11.98 0.68 6.96
CA ILE A 74 -11.76 0.74 8.41
C ILE A 74 -12.57 1.92 8.99
N LYS A 75 -12.45 3.10 8.38
CA LYS A 75 -13.09 4.34 8.87
C LYS A 75 -14.61 4.36 8.74
N ASN A 76 -15.14 3.80 7.65
CA ASN A 76 -16.55 3.97 7.26
C ASN A 76 -17.39 2.70 7.37
N TYR A 77 -16.78 1.51 7.40
CA TYR A 77 -17.48 0.21 7.32
C TYR A 77 -17.04 -0.78 8.40
N ASN A 78 -16.39 -0.32 9.48
CA ASN A 78 -15.96 -1.14 10.61
C ASN A 78 -15.10 -2.35 10.22
N LEU A 79 -14.34 -2.25 9.11
CA LEU A 79 -13.36 -3.27 8.79
C LEU A 79 -12.32 -3.35 9.92
N THR A 80 -12.03 -4.56 10.37
CA THR A 80 -10.97 -4.84 11.33
C THR A 80 -9.92 -5.73 10.67
N ILE A 81 -8.64 -5.53 11.02
CA ILE A 81 -7.53 -6.29 10.47
C ILE A 81 -6.68 -6.80 11.63
N LYS A 82 -6.59 -8.12 11.79
CA LYS A 82 -5.70 -8.75 12.77
C LYS A 82 -4.32 -8.94 12.15
N LEU A 83 -3.28 -8.41 12.81
CA LEU A 83 -1.90 -8.61 12.37
C LEU A 83 -1.51 -10.08 12.50
N ALA A 84 -0.86 -10.60 11.46
CA ALA A 84 -0.34 -11.95 11.40
C ALA A 84 0.99 -11.91 10.65
N HIS A 85 1.95 -12.74 11.06
CA HIS A 85 3.24 -12.81 10.37
C HIS A 85 3.09 -13.19 8.91
N SER A 86 3.91 -12.58 8.06
CA SER A 86 3.93 -12.92 6.64
C SER A 86 4.37 -14.37 6.45
N LYS A 87 3.61 -15.10 5.66
CA LYS A 87 3.94 -16.47 5.27
C LYS A 87 4.35 -16.47 3.81
N LYS A 88 5.42 -17.21 3.52
CA LYS A 88 5.79 -17.47 2.13
C LYS A 88 4.70 -18.32 1.49
N ILE A 89 4.13 -17.84 0.39
CA ILE A 89 3.20 -18.63 -0.41
C ILE A 89 4.04 -19.63 -1.21
N GLU A 90 3.88 -20.92 -0.91
CA GLU A 90 4.51 -22.00 -1.66
C GLU A 90 3.60 -22.39 -2.83
N MET A 91 4.05 -22.12 -4.04
CA MET A 91 3.38 -22.58 -5.26
C MET A 91 3.89 -23.98 -5.62
N ASP A 92 3.03 -24.78 -6.27
CA ASP A 92 3.43 -26.08 -6.80
C ASP A 92 4.68 -25.94 -7.71
N PRO A 93 5.74 -26.73 -7.51
CA PRO A 93 6.97 -26.60 -8.29
C PRO A 93 6.77 -26.77 -9.80
N LYS A 94 5.84 -27.64 -10.23
CA LYS A 94 5.53 -27.82 -11.66
C LYS A 94 4.82 -26.59 -12.21
N TYR A 95 3.92 -25.97 -11.43
CA TYR A 95 3.30 -24.70 -11.82
C TYR A 95 4.36 -23.62 -12.06
N VAL A 96 5.33 -23.49 -11.15
CA VAL A 96 6.44 -22.53 -11.28
C VAL A 96 7.33 -22.83 -12.49
N GLU A 97 7.68 -24.10 -12.71
CA GLU A 97 8.50 -24.53 -13.84
C GLU A 97 7.83 -24.21 -15.18
N TRP A 98 6.55 -24.56 -15.33
CA TRP A 98 5.79 -24.27 -16.54
C TRP A 98 5.62 -22.77 -16.78
N SER A 99 5.37 -22.00 -15.72
CA SER A 99 5.27 -20.53 -15.82
C SER A 99 6.56 -19.92 -16.36
N LYS A 100 7.73 -20.42 -15.94
CA LYS A 100 9.03 -19.98 -16.48
C LYS A 100 9.22 -20.37 -17.95
N LYS A 101 8.82 -21.58 -18.35
CA LYS A 101 8.89 -22.05 -19.75
C LYS A 101 8.00 -21.23 -20.70
N ASN A 102 6.96 -20.61 -20.18
CA ASN A 102 6.06 -19.78 -20.96
C ASN A 102 6.70 -18.45 -21.38
N ILE A 103 7.75 -17.98 -20.71
CA ILE A 103 8.48 -16.77 -21.07
C ILE A 103 9.07 -16.93 -22.48
N GLY A 104 8.56 -16.15 -23.44
CA GLY A 104 8.95 -16.19 -24.85
C GLY A 104 8.23 -17.26 -25.69
N THR A 105 7.65 -18.29 -25.07
CA THR A 105 6.86 -19.33 -25.76
C THR A 105 5.42 -18.89 -25.97
N VAL A 106 4.78 -18.38 -24.92
CA VAL A 106 3.40 -17.92 -24.97
C VAL A 106 3.33 -16.56 -25.62
N LYS A 107 2.47 -16.42 -26.63
CA LYS A 107 2.33 -15.19 -27.42
C LYS A 107 0.91 -14.67 -27.35
N PHE A 108 0.79 -13.37 -27.09
CA PHE A 108 -0.47 -12.63 -27.21
C PHE A 108 -0.61 -12.06 -28.62
N ASN A 109 -1.75 -12.28 -29.26
CA ASN A 109 -2.09 -11.68 -30.55
C ASN A 109 -2.94 -10.42 -30.32
N PRO A 110 -2.43 -9.21 -30.63
CA PRO A 110 -3.18 -7.98 -30.40
C PRO A 110 -4.37 -7.78 -31.35
N ALA A 111 -4.40 -8.45 -32.51
CA ALA A 111 -5.47 -8.27 -33.50
C ALA A 111 -6.82 -8.86 -33.06
N ASP A 112 -6.79 -10.03 -32.42
CA ASP A 112 -7.98 -10.77 -31.97
C ASP A 112 -7.98 -11.07 -30.47
N ARG A 113 -6.96 -10.60 -29.74
CA ARG A 113 -6.76 -10.78 -28.30
C ARG A 113 -6.65 -12.23 -27.85
N THR A 114 -6.24 -13.13 -28.74
CA THR A 114 -6.02 -14.54 -28.43
C THR A 114 -4.61 -14.82 -27.92
N VAL A 115 -4.43 -16.00 -27.32
CA VAL A 115 -3.12 -16.49 -26.84
C VAL A 115 -2.80 -17.81 -27.51
N THR A 116 -1.53 -18.00 -27.86
CA THR A 116 -1.01 -19.24 -28.47
C THR A 116 0.24 -19.73 -27.73
N GLY A 117 0.56 -21.02 -27.89
CA GLY A 117 1.77 -21.63 -27.32
C GLY A 117 1.71 -21.95 -25.83
N TRP A 118 0.55 -21.77 -25.17
CA TRP A 118 0.39 -22.13 -23.76
C TRP A 118 0.06 -23.62 -23.58
N GLN A 119 0.71 -24.24 -22.60
CA GLN A 119 0.51 -25.64 -22.24
C GLN A 119 0.09 -25.84 -20.78
N ALA A 120 0.77 -25.17 -19.84
CA ALA A 120 0.47 -25.22 -18.41
C ALA A 120 1.08 -24.01 -17.68
N GLY A 121 0.80 -23.84 -16.38
CA GLY A 121 1.31 -22.73 -15.57
C GLY A 121 0.67 -21.38 -15.89
N MET A 122 1.27 -20.29 -15.41
CA MET A 122 0.87 -18.91 -15.69
C MET A 122 1.22 -18.54 -17.13
N LEU A 123 0.28 -17.97 -17.89
CA LEU A 123 0.47 -17.63 -19.31
C LEU A 123 1.55 -16.56 -19.46
N PHE A 124 1.41 -15.47 -18.70
CA PHE A 124 2.30 -14.33 -18.70
C PHE A 124 2.78 -14.07 -17.27
N PRO A 125 3.95 -14.55 -16.85
CA PRO A 125 4.47 -14.29 -15.51
C PRO A 125 4.43 -12.80 -15.17
N ALA A 126 4.00 -12.44 -13.95
CA ALA A 126 3.71 -11.06 -13.58
C ALA A 126 4.92 -10.13 -13.77
N GLU A 127 6.13 -10.63 -13.54
CA GLU A 127 7.40 -9.93 -13.77
C GLU A 127 7.68 -9.58 -15.24
N THR A 128 6.96 -10.20 -16.18
CA THR A 128 7.09 -9.94 -17.62
C THR A 128 6.05 -8.95 -18.15
N ILE A 129 5.00 -8.66 -17.36
CA ILE A 129 3.94 -7.72 -17.74
C ILE A 129 4.39 -6.31 -17.35
N LYS A 130 4.65 -5.48 -18.36
CA LYS A 130 5.07 -4.09 -18.15
C LYS A 130 3.86 -3.17 -18.14
N MET A 131 3.90 -2.13 -17.31
CA MET A 131 2.80 -1.17 -17.17
C MET A 131 2.61 -0.27 -18.40
N ASP A 132 3.64 -0.14 -19.24
CA ASP A 132 3.61 0.62 -20.50
C ASP A 132 3.16 -0.24 -21.70
N ASP A 133 2.92 -1.54 -21.51
CA ASP A 133 2.35 -2.40 -22.54
C ASP A 133 0.84 -2.08 -22.69
N PRO A 134 0.37 -1.63 -23.87
CA PRO A 134 -1.05 -1.33 -24.08
C PRO A 134 -1.96 -2.55 -23.89
N HIS A 135 -1.40 -3.76 -23.86
CA HIS A 135 -2.10 -5.02 -23.63
C HIS A 135 -1.78 -5.67 -22.28
N ALA A 136 -1.17 -4.92 -21.34
CA ALA A 136 -0.89 -5.41 -19.99
C ALA A 136 -2.15 -5.96 -19.32
N GLY A 137 -3.26 -5.22 -19.43
CA GLY A 137 -4.56 -5.62 -18.90
C GLY A 137 -5.07 -6.92 -19.53
N ASP A 138 -4.97 -7.07 -20.86
CA ASP A 138 -5.40 -8.30 -21.54
C ASP A 138 -4.59 -9.52 -21.07
N LYS A 139 -3.28 -9.36 -20.87
CA LYS A 139 -2.39 -10.42 -20.35
C LYS A 139 -2.75 -10.82 -18.91
N VAL A 140 -3.08 -9.85 -18.06
CA VAL A 140 -3.57 -10.12 -16.69
C VAL A 140 -4.90 -10.88 -16.72
N ILE A 141 -5.83 -10.49 -17.60
CA ILE A 141 -7.12 -11.18 -17.76
C ILE A 141 -6.90 -12.63 -18.22
N TRP A 142 -5.96 -12.86 -19.14
CA TRP A 142 -5.62 -14.22 -19.58
C TRP A 142 -5.05 -15.08 -18.45
N ASN A 143 -4.24 -14.52 -17.56
CA ASN A 143 -3.79 -15.23 -16.36
C ASN A 143 -4.97 -15.57 -15.43
N LEU A 144 -5.95 -14.68 -15.27
CA LEU A 144 -7.15 -14.95 -14.47
C LEU A 144 -8.00 -16.07 -15.09
N ARG A 145 -8.15 -16.07 -16.43
CA ARG A 145 -8.96 -17.06 -17.16
C ARG A 145 -8.34 -18.46 -17.20
N ALA A 146 -7.02 -18.54 -17.12
CA ALA A 146 -6.32 -19.81 -17.10
C ALA A 146 -6.65 -20.64 -15.86
N ALA A 147 -6.22 -21.90 -15.82
CA ALA A 147 -6.48 -22.86 -14.74
C ALA A 147 -5.79 -22.49 -13.41
N THR A 148 -6.10 -21.32 -12.86
CA THR A 148 -5.59 -20.78 -11.60
C THR A 148 -6.27 -21.45 -10.43
N TYR A 149 -7.59 -21.65 -10.47
CA TYR A 149 -8.36 -22.14 -9.34
C TYR A 149 -7.83 -23.44 -8.71
N GLY A 150 -7.38 -24.43 -9.48
CA GLY A 150 -6.86 -25.68 -8.89
C GLY A 150 -5.42 -25.60 -8.39
N ALA A 151 -4.57 -24.80 -9.03
CA ALA A 151 -3.13 -24.79 -8.79
C ALA A 151 -2.65 -23.66 -7.87
N THR A 152 -3.48 -22.63 -7.65
CA THR A 152 -3.14 -21.45 -6.83
C THR A 152 -3.99 -21.31 -5.58
N MET A 153 -4.92 -22.23 -5.32
CA MET A 153 -5.66 -22.29 -4.06
C MET A 153 -4.95 -23.21 -3.08
N ASP A 154 -4.61 -22.70 -1.91
CA ASP A 154 -4.20 -23.54 -0.79
C ASP A 154 -5.44 -24.08 -0.08
N LEU A 155 -5.91 -25.25 -0.55
CA LEU A 155 -7.09 -25.93 -0.01
C LEU A 155 -6.76 -26.93 1.11
N ARG A 156 -5.54 -26.90 1.65
CA ARG A 156 -5.13 -27.87 2.69
C ARG A 156 -5.99 -27.78 3.96
N ASP A 157 -6.51 -26.59 4.26
CA ASP A 157 -7.33 -26.31 5.43
C ASP A 157 -8.78 -25.92 5.06
N ILE A 158 -9.31 -26.36 3.91
CA ILE A 158 -10.70 -26.04 3.55
C ILE A 158 -11.69 -26.82 4.43
N ALA A 159 -12.58 -26.08 5.09
CA ALA A 159 -13.77 -26.64 5.73
C ALA A 159 -15.01 -26.25 4.91
N TRP A 160 -15.87 -27.22 4.65
CA TRP A 160 -17.18 -26.99 4.05
C TRP A 160 -18.21 -26.90 5.18
N ALA A 161 -18.82 -25.74 5.32
CA ALA A 161 -19.97 -25.56 6.20
C ALA A 161 -21.22 -25.46 5.34
N PHE A 162 -22.17 -26.36 5.56
CA PHE A 162 -23.49 -26.28 4.95
C PHE A 162 -24.39 -25.48 5.89
N LEU A 163 -25.03 -24.45 5.34
CA LEU A 163 -25.94 -23.59 6.08
C LEU A 163 -27.35 -23.78 5.51
N ASP A 164 -28.24 -24.36 6.30
CA ASP A 164 -29.67 -24.32 6.03
C ASP A 164 -30.20 -22.97 6.54
N ALA A 165 -30.85 -22.21 5.65
CA ALA A 165 -31.32 -20.86 5.95
C ALA A 165 -32.37 -20.78 7.08
N LYS A 166 -32.97 -21.92 7.49
CA LYS A 166 -33.95 -22.00 8.58
C LYS A 166 -33.40 -22.71 9.82
N LYS A 167 -32.54 -23.71 9.65
CA LYS A 167 -32.04 -24.57 10.73
C LYS A 167 -30.64 -24.19 11.22
N GLY A 168 -29.91 -23.39 10.46
CA GLY A 168 -28.54 -23.01 10.79
C GLY A 168 -27.50 -23.98 10.22
N TYR A 169 -26.39 -24.14 10.94
CA TYR A 169 -25.30 -25.04 10.53
C TYR A 169 -25.72 -26.51 10.60
N GLU A 170 -25.39 -27.25 9.54
CA GLU A 170 -25.47 -28.72 9.49
C GLU A 170 -24.12 -29.37 9.78
#